data_AF-A0A1B8AS24-F1
#
_entry.id   AF-A0A1B8AS24-F1
#
_cell.length_a   1.000
_cell.length_b   1.000
_cell.length_c   1.000
_cell.angle_alpha   90.00
_cell.angle_beta   90.00
_cell.angle_gamma   90.00
#
_symmetry.space_group_name_H-M   'P 1'
#
loop_
_entity.id
_entity.type
_entity.pdbx_description
1 polymer ?
#
loop_
_entity_poly.entity_id
_entity_poly.type
_entity_poly.pdbx_seq_one_letter_code
_entity_poly.pdbx_strand_id
1 'polypeptide(L)'
;MDWILDCAHGADFMRRWHRHKETSGGIQMHKSIHHFDLVHFWLNTEPELVYCLGDLRFYGKENAERRGEKNLGERYKNNEDAKNDPFAFQLDDNERMKKLYLEAEHEDGYIRDRNCFGEGITIEDNLSMIIKYKNRAVMTYNTYAYAPWEGYRCVFNGTKGRIEINVVESGYNPLGDPVTKDASGEDEKYIQGGVEQTKIVVYPMFDKPYVVDVVKQEGGHGGGDPVLLKDVILGDQNDNFKRAAYIRDGGNAVLVGVGANHSMKSGMPVKVQDLVKW
;
A
#
# COMPACT_ATOMS: atom_id res chain seq x y z
N MET A 1 -4.93 -9.86 7.89
CA MET A 1 -4.67 -8.42 7.76
C MET A 1 -5.27 -7.99 6.45
N ASP A 2 -6.06 -6.93 6.47
CA ASP A 2 -6.65 -6.35 5.27
C ASP A 2 -6.02 -4.98 5.07
N TRP A 3 -5.41 -4.78 3.92
CA TRP A 3 -4.89 -3.48 3.51
C TRP A 3 -5.80 -2.89 2.43
N ILE A 4 -6.30 -1.71 2.68
CA ILE A 4 -7.35 -1.08 1.89
C ILE A 4 -6.77 0.22 1.40
N LEU A 5 -6.68 0.36 0.08
CA LEU A 5 -6.11 1.51 -0.60
C LEU A 5 -7.25 2.29 -1.24
N ASP A 6 -7.30 3.60 -1.00
CA ASP A 6 -8.33 4.41 -1.63
C ASP A 6 -8.12 4.49 -3.16
N CYS A 7 -9.15 4.91 -3.88
CA CYS A 7 -9.11 5.05 -5.33
C CYS A 7 -8.02 6.01 -5.83
N ALA A 8 -7.69 7.07 -5.08
CA ALA A 8 -6.73 8.08 -5.51
C ALA A 8 -5.30 7.53 -5.45
N HIS A 9 -4.95 6.92 -4.32
CA HIS A 9 -3.66 6.31 -4.07
C HIS A 9 -3.47 5.05 -4.91
N GLY A 10 -4.48 4.18 -4.98
CA GLY A 10 -4.43 2.98 -5.79
C GLY A 10 -4.26 3.28 -7.28
N ALA A 11 -4.97 4.30 -7.79
CA ALA A 11 -4.82 4.73 -9.18
C ALA A 11 -3.40 5.22 -9.46
N ASP A 12 -2.71 5.81 -8.49
CA ASP A 12 -1.37 6.36 -8.69
C ASP A 12 -0.34 5.29 -9.13
N PHE A 13 -0.46 4.06 -8.63
CA PHE A 13 0.35 2.92 -9.10
C PHE A 13 0.08 2.58 -10.57
N MET A 14 -1.15 2.80 -11.02
CA MET A 14 -1.60 2.51 -12.38
C MET A 14 -1.22 3.58 -13.39
N ARG A 15 -0.96 4.83 -12.95
CA ARG A 15 -0.55 5.95 -13.81
C ARG A 15 0.95 5.98 -14.10
N ARG A 16 1.76 5.33 -13.25
CA ARG A 16 3.22 5.43 -13.27
C ARG A 16 3.89 4.16 -13.80
N TRP A 17 5.22 4.18 -13.87
CA TRP A 17 6.03 3.02 -14.22
C TRP A 17 5.71 1.79 -13.35
N HIS A 18 5.22 2.01 -12.11
CA HIS A 18 4.76 0.95 -11.20
C HIS A 18 3.72 0.01 -11.81
N ARG A 19 2.95 0.45 -12.81
CA ARG A 19 1.94 -0.36 -13.52
C ARG A 19 2.52 -1.56 -14.26
N HIS A 20 3.83 -1.57 -14.46
CA HIS A 20 4.56 -2.64 -15.14
C HIS A 20 5.18 -3.60 -14.12
N LYS A 21 4.62 -4.82 -14.03
CA LYS A 21 5.08 -5.85 -13.09
C LYS A 21 6.55 -6.24 -13.31
N GLU A 22 7.05 -6.14 -14.53
CA GLU A 22 8.46 -6.44 -14.82
C GLU A 22 9.45 -5.52 -14.11
N THR A 23 9.07 -4.26 -13.85
CA THR A 23 9.92 -3.27 -13.19
C THR A 23 9.54 -3.04 -11.74
N SER A 24 8.26 -3.25 -11.39
CA SER A 24 7.76 -3.03 -10.03
C SER A 24 7.54 -4.31 -9.22
N GLY A 25 7.31 -5.45 -9.87
CA GLY A 25 6.85 -6.64 -9.17
C GLY A 25 5.48 -6.49 -8.48
N GLY A 26 4.73 -5.41 -8.70
CA GLY A 26 3.34 -5.25 -8.23
C GLY A 26 3.15 -4.55 -6.87
N ILE A 27 1.89 -4.36 -6.49
CA ILE A 27 1.48 -3.68 -5.25
C ILE A 27 2.02 -4.39 -4.00
N GLN A 28 2.11 -5.72 -4.04
CA GLN A 28 2.70 -6.51 -2.96
C GLN A 28 4.18 -6.16 -2.70
N MET A 29 4.92 -5.72 -3.72
CA MET A 29 6.34 -5.39 -3.63
C MET A 29 6.57 -3.95 -3.19
N HIS A 30 5.84 -2.98 -3.74
CA HIS A 30 6.12 -1.56 -3.46
C HIS A 30 5.22 -0.94 -2.40
N LYS A 31 4.05 -1.52 -2.12
CA LYS A 31 3.11 -0.97 -1.15
C LYS A 31 2.76 -1.91 -0.01
N SER A 32 2.68 -3.23 -0.21
CA SER A 32 2.38 -4.14 0.91
C SER A 32 3.62 -4.57 1.70
N ILE A 33 4.82 -4.35 1.16
CA ILE A 33 6.05 -4.94 1.71
C ILE A 33 6.32 -4.52 3.17
N HIS A 34 6.02 -3.28 3.52
CA HIS A 34 6.20 -2.78 4.89
C HIS A 34 5.24 -3.45 5.88
N HIS A 35 4.07 -3.94 5.44
CA HIS A 35 3.20 -4.74 6.29
C HIS A 35 3.77 -6.12 6.59
N PHE A 36 4.44 -6.74 5.62
CA PHE A 36 5.10 -8.02 5.84
C PHE A 36 6.22 -7.87 6.86
N ASP A 37 7.03 -6.82 6.73
CA ASP A 37 8.07 -6.47 7.70
C ASP A 37 7.50 -6.21 9.10
N LEU A 38 6.45 -5.38 9.22
CA LEU A 38 5.77 -5.14 10.50
C LEU A 38 5.28 -6.43 11.17
N VAL A 39 4.70 -7.35 10.40
CA VAL A 39 4.22 -8.63 10.93
C VAL A 39 5.38 -9.54 11.35
N HIS A 40 6.48 -9.57 10.60
CA HIS A 40 7.70 -10.29 11.01
C HIS A 40 8.23 -9.75 12.34
N PHE A 41 8.29 -8.43 12.48
CA PHE A 41 8.71 -7.75 13.69
C PHE A 41 7.79 -8.08 14.87
N TRP A 42 6.48 -7.90 14.73
CA TRP A 42 5.51 -8.15 15.81
C TRP A 42 5.47 -9.61 16.26
N LEU A 43 5.60 -10.55 15.32
CA LEU A 43 5.58 -11.98 15.61
C LEU A 43 6.97 -12.55 15.92
N ASN A 44 8.02 -11.74 15.76
CA ASN A 44 9.43 -12.12 15.85
C ASN A 44 9.71 -13.45 15.12
N THR A 45 9.35 -13.50 13.84
CA THR A 45 9.42 -14.73 13.03
C THR A 45 9.69 -14.41 11.56
N GLU A 46 10.13 -15.42 10.83
CA GLU A 46 10.40 -15.34 9.40
C GLU A 46 9.35 -16.09 8.57
N PRO A 47 9.10 -15.68 7.32
CA PRO A 47 8.18 -16.35 6.41
C PRO A 47 8.77 -17.66 5.90
N GLU A 48 7.92 -18.68 5.82
CA GLU A 48 8.27 -20.02 5.33
C GLU A 48 7.62 -20.29 3.98
N LEU A 49 6.31 -20.01 3.85
CA LEU A 49 5.53 -20.35 2.67
C LEU A 49 4.51 -19.26 2.36
N VAL A 50 4.32 -18.98 1.08
CA VAL A 50 3.32 -18.04 0.56
C VAL A 50 2.50 -18.72 -0.53
N TYR A 51 1.18 -18.56 -0.45
CA TYR A 51 0.27 -18.80 -1.56
C TYR A 51 -0.47 -17.50 -1.88
N CYS A 52 -0.54 -17.11 -3.15
CA CYS A 52 -1.14 -15.86 -3.56
C CYS A 52 -2.03 -16.04 -4.79
N LEU A 53 -3.22 -15.46 -4.71
CA LEU A 53 -4.09 -15.18 -5.84
C LEU A 53 -4.13 -13.67 -6.03
N GLY A 54 -4.16 -13.23 -7.26
CA GLY A 54 -4.32 -11.82 -7.58
C GLY A 54 -4.70 -11.63 -9.04
N ASP A 55 -5.29 -10.47 -9.32
CA ASP A 55 -5.73 -10.13 -10.66
C ASP A 55 -5.89 -8.60 -10.81
N LEU A 56 -6.02 -8.14 -12.04
CA LEU A 56 -6.40 -6.76 -12.39
C LEU A 56 -7.91 -6.74 -12.67
N ARG A 57 -8.72 -6.13 -11.79
CA ARG A 57 -10.18 -6.21 -11.82
C ARG A 57 -10.91 -4.87 -11.90
N PHE A 58 -10.30 -3.78 -11.45
CA PHE A 58 -10.92 -2.46 -11.43
C PHE A 58 -10.29 -1.52 -12.46
N TYR A 59 -8.97 -1.49 -12.50
CA TYR A 59 -8.18 -0.64 -13.40
C TYR A 59 -7.91 -1.29 -14.75
N GLY A 60 -7.38 -0.49 -15.67
CA GLY A 60 -7.06 -0.92 -17.03
C GLY A 60 -8.27 -0.91 -17.95
N LYS A 61 -7.98 -0.78 -19.25
CA LYS A 61 -8.97 -0.49 -20.28
C LYS A 61 -10.13 -1.48 -20.32
N GLU A 62 -9.83 -2.78 -20.36
CA GLU A 62 -10.85 -3.82 -20.46
C GLU A 62 -11.82 -3.82 -19.27
N ASN A 63 -11.30 -3.66 -18.05
CA ASN A 63 -12.13 -3.60 -16.85
C ASN A 63 -12.95 -2.31 -16.81
N ALA A 64 -12.37 -1.19 -17.21
CA ALA A 64 -13.05 0.11 -17.30
C ALA A 64 -14.19 0.07 -18.33
N GLU A 65 -13.97 -0.49 -19.52
CA GLU A 65 -14.99 -0.70 -20.55
C GLU A 65 -16.16 -1.55 -20.04
N ARG A 66 -15.86 -2.65 -19.34
CA ARG A 66 -16.89 -3.51 -18.72
C ARG A 66 -17.73 -2.79 -17.67
N ARG A 67 -17.14 -1.79 -16.99
CA ARG A 67 -17.84 -0.92 -16.03
C ARG A 67 -18.54 0.28 -16.68
N GLY A 68 -18.37 0.49 -17.98
CA GLY A 68 -18.98 1.59 -18.73
C GLY A 68 -18.22 2.92 -18.62
N GLU A 69 -16.95 2.90 -18.20
CA GLU A 69 -16.10 4.09 -18.20
C GLU A 69 -15.79 4.54 -19.63
N LYS A 70 -15.76 5.85 -19.83
CA LYS A 70 -15.60 6.46 -21.17
C LYS A 70 -14.20 7.03 -21.40
N ASN A 71 -13.56 7.55 -20.35
CA ASN A 71 -12.23 8.12 -20.48
C ASN A 71 -11.17 7.02 -20.49
N LEU A 72 -10.83 6.53 -21.68
CA LEU A 72 -9.90 5.42 -21.90
C LEU A 72 -8.65 5.84 -22.69
N GLY A 73 -8.42 7.15 -22.82
CA GLY A 73 -7.23 7.70 -23.48
C GLY A 73 -5.94 7.34 -22.73
N GLU A 74 -4.79 7.57 -23.36
CA GLU A 74 -3.50 7.16 -22.79
C GLU A 74 -3.05 8.00 -21.58
N ARG A 75 -3.43 9.29 -21.54
CA ARG A 75 -3.10 10.24 -20.47
C ARG A 75 -4.22 11.27 -20.24
N TYR A 76 -4.15 11.97 -19.12
CA TYR A 76 -5.16 12.97 -18.73
C TYR A 76 -4.90 14.35 -19.33
N LYS A 77 -3.63 14.75 -19.52
CA LYS A 77 -3.33 16.04 -20.15
C LYS A 77 -3.91 16.14 -21.56
N ASN A 78 -4.48 17.30 -21.88
CA ASN A 78 -5.12 17.62 -23.16
C ASN A 78 -6.27 16.67 -23.55
N ASN A 79 -6.93 16.08 -22.56
CA ASN A 79 -8.06 15.18 -22.76
C ASN A 79 -9.35 15.82 -22.22
N GLU A 80 -10.30 16.10 -23.11
CA GLU A 80 -11.58 16.74 -22.75
C GLU A 80 -12.41 15.86 -21.81
N ASP A 81 -12.35 14.53 -21.96
CA ASP A 81 -13.07 13.59 -21.09
C ASP A 81 -12.50 13.58 -19.66
N ALA A 82 -11.26 14.07 -19.46
CA ALA A 82 -10.63 14.14 -18.15
C ALA A 82 -11.14 15.30 -17.27
N LYS A 83 -11.85 16.29 -17.83
CA LYS A 83 -12.29 17.48 -17.08
C LYS A 83 -13.24 17.16 -15.91
N ASN A 84 -14.06 16.12 -16.07
CA ASN A 84 -15.04 15.69 -15.05
C ASN A 84 -14.75 14.26 -14.54
N ASP A 85 -13.58 13.71 -14.87
CA ASP A 85 -13.20 12.37 -14.45
C ASP A 85 -12.62 12.43 -13.02
N PRO A 86 -13.22 11.75 -12.02
CA PRO A 86 -12.71 11.74 -10.66
C PRO A 86 -11.34 11.07 -10.51
N PHE A 87 -10.89 10.31 -11.52
CA PHE A 87 -9.56 9.72 -11.57
C PHE A 87 -8.56 10.58 -12.34
N ALA A 88 -8.97 11.69 -12.95
CA ALA A 88 -8.05 12.53 -13.69
C ALA A 88 -7.00 13.14 -12.77
N PHE A 89 -5.73 12.96 -13.15
CA PHE A 89 -4.62 13.62 -12.51
C PHE A 89 -4.24 14.88 -13.29
N GLN A 90 -4.77 16.02 -12.84
CA GLN A 90 -4.51 17.33 -13.46
C GLN A 90 -3.13 17.86 -13.06
N LEU A 91 -2.10 17.36 -13.74
CA LEU A 91 -0.70 17.65 -13.41
C LEU A 91 -0.35 19.15 -13.53
N ASP A 92 -1.05 19.88 -14.40
CA ASP A 92 -0.86 21.31 -14.65
C ASP A 92 -1.31 22.21 -13.49
N ASP A 93 -2.20 21.72 -12.61
CA ASP A 93 -2.81 22.52 -11.53
C ASP A 93 -1.90 22.68 -10.31
N ASN A 94 -0.76 21.98 -10.28
CA ASN A 94 0.23 22.05 -9.20
C ASN A 94 1.61 22.42 -9.76
N GLU A 95 2.04 23.65 -9.50
CA GLU A 95 3.33 24.20 -9.97
C GLU A 95 4.55 23.34 -9.59
N ARG A 96 4.55 22.71 -8.40
CA ARG A 96 5.64 21.81 -8.00
C ARG A 96 5.65 20.55 -8.87
N MET A 97 4.50 19.91 -9.03
CA MET A 97 4.38 18.67 -9.81
C MET A 97 4.64 18.93 -11.30
N LYS A 98 4.17 20.06 -11.82
CA LYS A 98 4.46 20.52 -13.17
C LYS A 98 5.95 20.66 -13.43
N LYS A 99 6.70 21.32 -12.52
CA LYS A 99 8.15 21.46 -12.65
C LYS A 99 8.90 20.13 -12.53
N LEU A 100 8.47 19.27 -11.61
CA LEU A 100 9.13 17.99 -11.36
C LEU A 100 8.90 16.97 -12.48
N TYR A 101 7.73 16.99 -13.11
CA TYR A 101 7.33 15.96 -14.06
C TYR A 101 7.04 16.53 -15.45
N LEU A 102 6.09 17.45 -15.56
CA LEU A 102 5.59 17.87 -16.87
C LEU A 102 6.63 18.63 -17.70
N GLU A 103 7.30 19.61 -17.09
CA GLU A 103 8.34 20.38 -17.76
C GLU A 103 9.61 19.55 -17.96
N ALA A 104 9.78 18.47 -17.18
CA ALA A 104 10.89 17.53 -17.25
C ALA A 104 10.66 16.35 -18.20
N GLU A 105 9.49 16.21 -18.84
CA GLU A 105 9.18 15.08 -19.73
C GLU A 105 10.22 14.89 -20.86
N HIS A 106 10.90 15.97 -21.26
CA HIS A 106 11.92 15.94 -22.31
C HIS A 106 13.25 15.30 -21.89
N GLU A 107 13.50 15.11 -20.58
CA GLU A 107 14.75 14.54 -20.06
C GLU A 107 14.81 13.02 -20.27
N ASP A 108 13.70 12.32 -20.04
CA ASP A 108 13.64 10.85 -20.08
C ASP A 108 12.35 10.26 -20.70
N GLY A 109 11.39 11.10 -21.09
CA GLY A 109 10.09 10.67 -21.61
C GLY A 109 9.12 10.17 -20.55
N TYR A 110 9.38 10.42 -19.26
CA TYR A 110 8.54 9.94 -18.17
C TYR A 110 7.21 10.69 -18.09
N ILE A 111 6.13 10.00 -18.48
CA ILE A 111 4.77 10.53 -18.42
C ILE A 111 4.12 10.15 -17.08
N ARG A 112 3.90 11.15 -16.22
CA ARG A 112 3.42 11.00 -14.84
C ARG A 112 1.89 10.88 -14.72
N ASP A 113 1.15 11.46 -15.66
CA ASP A 113 -0.31 11.59 -15.71
C ASP A 113 -0.96 10.61 -16.70
N ARG A 114 -0.38 9.42 -16.90
CA ARG A 114 -1.06 8.38 -17.70
C ARG A 114 -2.40 8.03 -17.08
N ASN A 115 -3.32 7.56 -17.90
CA ASN A 115 -4.64 7.17 -17.45
C ASN A 115 -4.59 5.84 -16.69
N CYS A 116 -5.18 5.77 -15.48
CA CYS A 116 -5.27 4.52 -14.71
C CYS A 116 -6.21 3.48 -15.36
N PHE A 117 -6.99 3.88 -16.36
CA PHE A 117 -7.79 3.01 -17.22
C PHE A 117 -7.19 2.83 -18.62
N GLY A 118 -5.98 3.34 -18.87
CA GLY A 118 -5.28 3.11 -20.12
C GLY A 118 -4.78 1.67 -20.27
N GLU A 119 -4.26 1.33 -21.44
CA GLU A 119 -3.66 0.02 -21.74
C GLU A 119 -2.31 -0.18 -21.05
N GLY A 120 -1.84 -1.43 -20.95
CA GLY A 120 -0.48 -1.76 -20.50
C GLY A 120 -0.28 -1.91 -19.00
N ILE A 121 -1.35 -1.98 -18.20
CA ILE A 121 -1.27 -2.36 -16.78
C ILE A 121 -1.07 -3.87 -16.69
N THR A 122 -0.06 -4.28 -15.94
CA THR A 122 0.30 -5.70 -15.76
C THR A 122 0.43 -6.10 -14.30
N ILE A 123 0.25 -5.15 -13.38
CA ILE A 123 0.15 -5.41 -11.95
C ILE A 123 -1.30 -5.72 -11.56
N GLU A 124 -1.47 -6.44 -10.46
CA GLU A 124 -2.76 -6.67 -9.84
C GLU A 124 -3.21 -5.43 -9.05
N ASP A 125 -4.52 -5.23 -9.00
CA ASP A 125 -5.18 -4.29 -8.08
C ASP A 125 -5.97 -5.01 -6.98
N ASN A 126 -6.07 -6.34 -7.07
CA ASN A 126 -6.61 -7.25 -6.06
C ASN A 126 -5.61 -8.35 -5.74
N LEU A 127 -5.36 -8.58 -4.45
CA LEU A 127 -4.49 -9.63 -3.94
C LEU A 127 -5.13 -10.32 -2.74
N SER A 128 -5.04 -11.64 -2.68
CA SER A 128 -5.38 -12.48 -1.54
C SER A 128 -4.27 -13.50 -1.30
N MET A 129 -3.71 -13.51 -0.10
CA MET A 129 -2.53 -14.29 0.26
C MET A 129 -2.73 -15.10 1.53
N ILE A 130 -2.11 -16.26 1.59
CA ILE A 130 -1.89 -17.05 2.80
C ILE A 130 -0.39 -17.15 3.02
N ILE A 131 0.08 -16.70 4.18
CA ILE A 131 1.50 -16.67 4.55
C ILE A 131 1.68 -17.50 5.82
N LYS A 132 2.54 -18.51 5.76
CA LYS A 132 2.91 -19.34 6.91
C LYS A 132 4.30 -18.93 7.41
N TYR A 133 4.44 -18.87 8.73
CA TYR A 133 5.68 -18.50 9.40
C TYR A 133 6.32 -19.69 10.12
N LYS A 134 7.63 -19.60 10.40
CA LYS A 134 8.40 -20.65 11.10
C LYS A 134 7.84 -21.00 12.48
N ASN A 135 7.32 -20.01 13.21
CA ASN A 135 6.68 -20.22 14.51
C ASN A 135 5.27 -20.85 14.43
N ARG A 136 4.85 -21.32 13.25
CA ARG A 136 3.54 -21.93 12.93
C ARG A 136 2.35 -20.96 12.88
N ALA A 137 2.58 -19.65 13.04
CA ALA A 137 1.55 -18.66 12.75
C ALA A 137 1.19 -18.67 11.25
N VAL A 138 -0.06 -18.33 10.96
CA VAL A 138 -0.58 -18.17 9.60
C VAL A 138 -1.27 -16.83 9.50
N MET A 139 -0.90 -16.05 8.49
CA MET A 139 -1.56 -14.80 8.15
C MET A 139 -2.35 -14.97 6.85
N THR A 140 -3.60 -14.55 6.86
CA THR A 140 -4.31 -14.18 5.63
C THR A 140 -4.06 -12.69 5.38
N TYR A 141 -3.69 -12.33 4.16
CA TYR A 141 -3.43 -10.95 3.78
C TYR A 141 -4.22 -10.60 2.51
N ASN A 142 -5.02 -9.54 2.56
CA ASN A 142 -5.76 -9.07 1.40
C ASN A 142 -5.37 -7.64 1.07
N THR A 143 -5.35 -7.30 -0.21
CA THR A 143 -5.22 -5.92 -0.68
C THR A 143 -6.16 -5.68 -1.85
N TYR A 144 -6.85 -4.55 -1.84
CA TYR A 144 -7.55 -4.03 -3.00
C TYR A 144 -7.33 -2.53 -3.13
N ALA A 145 -7.00 -2.09 -4.34
CA ALA A 145 -6.45 -0.77 -4.62
C ALA A 145 -7.46 0.25 -5.14
N TYR A 146 -8.74 0.13 -4.82
CA TYR A 146 -9.80 0.98 -5.37
C TYR A 146 -10.95 1.15 -4.37
N ALA A 147 -10.60 1.25 -3.10
CA ALA A 147 -11.56 1.40 -2.03
C ALA A 147 -12.04 2.84 -1.90
N PRO A 148 -13.20 3.07 -1.24
CA PRO A 148 -13.65 4.41 -0.92
C PRO A 148 -12.98 4.98 0.35
N TRP A 149 -11.99 4.31 0.93
CA TRP A 149 -11.21 4.78 2.07
C TRP A 149 -9.87 4.05 2.16
N GLU A 150 -8.87 4.64 2.82
CA GLU A 150 -7.56 4.03 3.04
C GLU A 150 -7.32 3.63 4.50
N GLY A 151 -6.67 2.48 4.71
CA GLY A 151 -6.26 2.02 6.02
C GLY A 151 -6.10 0.50 6.11
N TYR A 152 -5.66 0.01 7.26
CA TYR A 152 -5.54 -1.43 7.49
C TYR A 152 -6.30 -1.91 8.71
N ARG A 153 -6.66 -3.19 8.65
CA ARG A 153 -7.09 -3.98 9.80
C ARG A 153 -6.11 -5.12 10.02
N CYS A 154 -5.49 -5.17 11.19
CA CYS A 154 -4.63 -6.27 11.59
C CYS A 154 -5.21 -6.95 12.83
N VAL A 155 -5.28 -8.27 12.79
CA VAL A 155 -5.95 -9.06 13.82
C VAL A 155 -5.06 -10.22 14.21
N PHE A 156 -4.79 -10.33 15.50
CA PHE A 156 -4.05 -11.41 16.12
C PHE A 156 -5.00 -12.28 16.91
N ASN A 157 -5.00 -13.59 16.64
CA ASN A 157 -5.73 -14.56 17.45
C ASN A 157 -4.71 -15.49 18.09
N GLY A 158 -4.77 -15.61 19.42
CA GLY A 158 -3.91 -16.48 20.19
C GLY A 158 -4.71 -17.27 21.22
N THR A 159 -4.01 -18.13 21.96
CA THR A 159 -4.63 -19.00 22.98
C THR A 159 -5.18 -18.24 24.20
N LYS A 160 -4.79 -16.97 24.37
CA LYS A 160 -5.21 -16.11 25.49
C LYS A 160 -6.20 -15.01 25.10
N GLY A 161 -6.61 -14.96 23.84
CA GLY A 161 -7.54 -13.95 23.35
C GLY A 161 -7.14 -13.39 21.99
N ARG A 162 -7.56 -12.16 21.75
CA ARG A 162 -7.45 -11.50 20.45
C ARG A 162 -7.04 -10.02 20.60
N ILE A 163 -6.27 -9.53 19.64
CA ILE A 163 -5.93 -8.11 19.50
C ILE A 163 -6.39 -7.66 18.12
N GLU A 164 -7.08 -6.53 18.06
CA GLU A 164 -7.49 -5.89 16.82
C GLU A 164 -6.86 -4.51 16.71
N ILE A 165 -6.21 -4.25 15.60
CA ILE A 165 -5.67 -2.95 15.20
C ILE A 165 -6.49 -2.49 14.00
N ASN A 166 -7.12 -1.33 14.14
CA ASN A 166 -7.82 -0.66 13.05
C ASN A 166 -7.17 0.70 12.84
N VAL A 167 -6.59 0.89 11.67
CA VAL A 167 -6.07 2.17 11.22
C VAL A 167 -6.91 2.63 10.05
N VAL A 168 -7.41 3.85 10.16
CA VAL A 168 -7.98 4.62 9.06
C VAL A 168 -6.97 5.72 8.79
N GLU A 169 -6.45 5.76 7.57
CA GLU A 169 -5.54 6.82 7.14
C GLU A 169 -6.33 8.02 6.61
N SER A 170 -5.69 9.18 6.60
CA SER A 170 -6.17 10.29 5.77
C SER A 170 -6.17 9.83 4.31
N GLY A 171 -7.27 10.09 3.58
CA GLY A 171 -7.31 9.81 2.15
C GLY A 171 -6.27 10.62 1.38
N TYR A 172 -5.98 10.24 0.14
CA TYR A 172 -5.05 10.96 -0.73
C TYR A 172 -5.80 11.77 -1.78
N ASN A 173 -5.26 12.94 -2.14
CA ASN A 173 -5.70 13.63 -3.34
C ASN A 173 -5.01 13.02 -4.59
N PRO A 174 -5.47 13.32 -5.81
CA PRO A 174 -4.89 12.78 -7.05
C PRO A 174 -3.43 13.18 -7.26
N LEU A 175 -2.96 14.22 -6.57
CA LEU A 175 -1.56 14.64 -6.55
C LEU A 175 -0.66 13.73 -5.71
N GLY A 176 -1.26 12.79 -4.96
CA GLY A 176 -0.56 11.88 -4.07
C GLY A 176 -0.22 12.50 -2.73
N ASP A 177 -0.81 13.66 -2.39
CA ASP A 177 -0.66 14.28 -1.09
C ASP A 177 -1.78 13.81 -0.14
N PRO A 178 -1.49 13.61 1.16
CA PRO A 178 -2.51 13.29 2.15
C PRO A 178 -3.50 14.46 2.31
N VAL A 179 -4.80 14.15 2.27
CA VAL A 179 -5.88 15.08 2.60
C VAL A 179 -5.90 15.26 4.12
N THR A 180 -5.41 16.41 4.59
CA THR A 180 -5.36 16.71 6.03
C THR A 180 -6.73 17.09 6.60
N LYS A 181 -6.86 17.13 7.94
CA LYS A 181 -8.09 17.54 8.65
C LYS A 181 -8.57 18.96 8.32
N ASP A 182 -7.70 19.81 7.78
CA ASP A 182 -8.00 21.17 7.35
C ASP A 182 -8.14 21.28 5.83
N ALA A 183 -8.64 20.22 5.18
CA ALA A 183 -8.97 20.24 3.76
C ALA A 183 -9.90 21.42 3.45
N SER A 184 -9.53 22.22 2.44
CA SER A 184 -10.32 23.37 2.00
C SER A 184 -10.38 23.40 0.48
N GLY A 185 -11.50 23.84 -0.08
CA GLY A 185 -11.67 23.93 -1.53
C GLY A 185 -11.82 22.57 -2.21
N GLU A 186 -10.95 22.24 -3.17
CA GLU A 186 -11.08 21.02 -3.97
C GLU A 186 -10.74 19.74 -3.22
N ASP A 187 -9.99 19.84 -2.12
CA ASP A 187 -9.62 18.69 -1.29
C ASP A 187 -10.82 18.05 -0.56
N GLU A 188 -11.92 18.79 -0.33
CA GLU A 188 -13.19 18.25 0.22
C GLU A 188 -13.90 17.29 -0.75
N LYS A 189 -13.59 17.36 -2.06
CA LYS A 189 -14.25 16.54 -3.09
C LYS A 189 -13.72 15.11 -3.13
N TYR A 190 -12.58 14.82 -2.50
CA TYR A 190 -12.02 13.47 -2.46
C TYR A 190 -12.71 12.67 -1.34
N ILE A 191 -13.25 11.51 -1.73
CA ILE A 191 -14.12 10.65 -0.93
C ILE A 191 -13.31 9.99 0.19
N GLN A 192 -12.94 10.78 1.18
CA GLN A 192 -12.71 10.45 2.58
C GLN A 192 -12.27 11.77 3.21
N GLY A 193 -13.18 12.46 3.91
CA GLY A 193 -12.78 13.58 4.77
C GLY A 193 -11.65 13.08 5.68
N GLY A 194 -10.45 13.65 5.53
CA GLY A 194 -9.20 13.12 6.06
C GLY A 194 -9.23 12.93 7.58
N VAL A 195 -9.64 11.75 8.05
CA VAL A 195 -9.62 11.40 9.46
C VAL A 195 -8.64 10.25 9.67
N GLU A 196 -7.46 10.60 10.15
CA GLU A 196 -6.52 9.61 10.64
C GLU A 196 -6.96 9.10 12.02
N GLN A 197 -7.41 7.86 12.10
CA GLN A 197 -7.86 7.22 13.34
C GLN A 197 -7.13 5.90 13.56
N THR A 198 -6.53 5.73 14.74
CA THR A 198 -5.96 4.46 15.18
C THR A 198 -6.73 3.96 16.38
N LYS A 199 -7.20 2.71 16.33
CA LYS A 199 -7.87 2.05 17.44
C LYS A 199 -7.30 0.67 17.64
N ILE A 200 -6.78 0.42 18.83
CA ILE A 200 -6.31 -0.90 19.27
C ILE A 200 -7.27 -1.41 20.35
N VAL A 201 -7.81 -2.61 20.15
CA VAL A 201 -8.72 -3.26 21.12
C VAL A 201 -8.16 -4.62 21.49
N VAL A 202 -8.12 -4.90 22.78
CA VAL A 202 -7.72 -6.19 23.32
C VAL A 202 -8.95 -6.91 23.85
N TYR A 203 -9.11 -8.17 23.44
CA TYR A 203 -10.16 -9.08 23.87
C TYR A 203 -9.50 -10.25 24.63
N PRO A 204 -9.37 -10.16 25.96
CA PRO A 204 -8.92 -11.30 26.76
C PRO A 204 -9.88 -12.49 26.60
N MET A 205 -9.39 -13.72 26.71
CA MET A 205 -10.21 -14.92 26.52
C MET A 205 -11.43 -14.99 27.45
N PHE A 206 -11.28 -14.55 28.69
CA PHE A 206 -12.28 -14.70 29.76
C PHE A 206 -12.48 -13.42 30.57
N ASP A 207 -12.21 -12.26 29.98
CA ASP A 207 -12.38 -10.97 30.65
C ASP A 207 -12.97 -9.93 29.68
N LYS A 208 -13.37 -8.78 30.21
CA LYS A 208 -13.94 -7.68 29.44
C LYS A 208 -12.90 -7.11 28.47
N PRO A 209 -13.31 -6.80 27.22
CA PRO A 209 -12.42 -6.14 26.29
C PRO A 209 -12.11 -4.71 26.73
N TYR A 210 -10.94 -4.21 26.34
CA TYR A 210 -10.54 -2.84 26.61
C TYR A 210 -9.84 -2.22 25.40
N VAL A 211 -9.94 -0.88 25.30
CA VAL A 211 -9.27 -0.08 24.28
C VAL A 211 -7.91 0.34 24.83
N VAL A 212 -6.86 0.18 24.04
CA VAL A 212 -5.52 0.67 24.37
C VAL A 212 -5.41 2.13 23.95
N ASP A 213 -4.90 2.97 24.85
CA ASP A 213 -4.60 4.36 24.53
C ASP A 213 -3.39 4.43 23.59
N VAL A 214 -3.52 5.16 22.49
CA VAL A 214 -2.50 5.23 21.42
C VAL A 214 -1.92 6.62 21.41
N VAL A 215 -0.64 6.72 21.78
CA VAL A 215 0.10 7.99 21.75
C VAL A 215 0.73 8.14 20.37
N LYS A 216 0.23 9.10 19.58
CA LYS A 216 0.87 9.50 18.32
C LYS A 216 2.06 10.42 18.60
N GLN A 217 3.13 10.25 17.84
CA GLN A 217 4.27 11.15 17.88
C GLN A 217 4.21 12.14 16.71
N GLU A 218 4.99 13.23 16.81
CA GLU A 218 5.10 14.20 15.73
C GLU A 218 5.81 13.60 14.51
N GLY A 219 5.43 14.05 13.32
CA GLY A 219 6.00 13.63 12.04
C GLY A 219 5.07 12.75 11.20
N GLY A 220 5.54 12.37 10.01
CA GLY A 220 4.79 11.52 9.08
C GLY A 220 4.63 10.08 9.58
N HIS A 221 3.62 9.39 9.04
CA HIS A 221 3.29 7.99 9.37
C HIS A 221 3.14 7.74 10.89
N GLY A 222 2.38 8.59 11.57
CA GLY A 222 2.15 8.50 13.03
C GLY A 222 3.39 8.79 13.89
N GLY A 223 4.42 9.41 13.30
CA GLY A 223 5.72 9.70 13.91
C GLY A 223 6.80 8.65 13.64
N GLY A 224 6.58 7.74 12.70
CA GLY A 224 7.58 6.75 12.26
C GLY A 224 8.76 7.39 11.53
N ASP A 225 8.51 8.39 10.67
CA ASP A 225 9.55 8.95 9.81
C ASP A 225 10.72 9.58 10.58
N PRO A 226 10.50 10.41 11.61
CA PRO A 226 11.61 10.97 12.39
C PRO A 226 12.41 9.91 13.14
N VAL A 227 11.78 8.81 13.55
CA VAL A 227 12.47 7.70 14.23
C VAL A 227 13.36 6.96 13.24
N LEU A 228 12.82 6.62 12.06
CA LEU A 228 13.57 5.97 10.98
C LEU A 228 14.76 6.84 10.53
N LEU A 229 14.53 8.12 10.26
CA LEU A 229 15.59 9.03 9.80
C LEU A 229 16.70 9.20 10.83
N LYS A 230 16.36 9.26 12.14
CA LYS A 230 17.37 9.32 13.20
C LYS A 230 18.22 8.05 13.24
N ASP A 231 17.60 6.88 13.13
CA ASP A 231 18.34 5.60 13.09
C ASP A 231 19.30 5.55 11.88
N VAL A 232 18.80 5.88 10.69
CA VAL A 232 19.59 5.81 9.43
C VAL A 232 20.70 6.86 9.37
N ILE A 233 20.44 8.10 9.80
CA ILE A 233 21.36 9.23 9.61
C ILE A 233 22.33 9.36 10.80
N LEU A 234 21.82 9.22 12.03
CA LEU A 234 22.62 9.44 13.25
C LEU A 234 23.20 8.14 13.80
N GLY A 235 22.53 7.00 13.60
CA GLY A 235 22.92 5.71 14.15
C GLY A 235 22.78 5.61 15.67
N ASP A 236 22.91 4.38 16.18
CA ASP A 236 23.14 4.02 17.59
C ASP A 236 22.26 4.77 18.61
N GLN A 237 20.94 4.80 18.35
CA GLN A 237 19.97 5.34 19.29
C GLN A 237 19.47 4.22 20.21
N ASN A 238 19.34 4.51 21.51
CA ASN A 238 18.74 3.55 22.43
C ASN A 238 17.26 3.32 22.03
N ASP A 239 16.95 2.09 21.62
CA ASP A 239 15.59 1.71 21.23
C ASP A 239 15.06 0.55 22.06
N ASN A 240 14.25 0.89 23.08
CA ASN A 240 13.60 -0.08 23.95
C ASN A 240 12.66 -1.04 23.20
N PHE A 241 12.19 -0.64 22.01
CA PHE A 241 11.26 -1.44 21.21
C PHE A 241 11.98 -2.25 20.11
N LYS A 242 13.29 -2.07 19.91
CA LYS A 242 14.09 -2.78 18.90
C LYS A 242 13.50 -2.72 17.48
N ARG A 243 13.03 -1.54 17.07
CA ARG A 243 12.34 -1.27 15.81
C ARG A 243 13.29 -1.24 14.61
N ALA A 244 14.58 -1.00 14.83
CA ALA A 244 15.56 -0.95 13.74
C ALA A 244 15.61 -2.29 13.00
N ALA A 245 15.32 -2.25 11.69
CA ALA A 245 15.33 -3.40 10.81
C ALA A 245 16.73 -3.59 10.20
N TYR A 246 17.16 -4.84 10.05
CA TYR A 246 18.42 -5.18 9.38
C TYR A 246 18.18 -5.84 8.02
N ILE A 247 19.26 -6.14 7.30
CA ILE A 247 19.22 -6.67 5.91
C ILE A 247 18.30 -7.89 5.79
N ARG A 248 18.30 -8.77 6.79
CA ARG A 248 17.50 -10.00 6.77
C ARG A 248 16.01 -9.74 7.01
N ASP A 249 15.65 -8.72 7.79
CA ASP A 249 14.26 -8.35 8.04
C ASP A 249 13.62 -7.82 6.74
N GLY A 250 14.31 -6.87 6.09
CA GLY A 250 13.93 -6.36 4.78
C GLY A 250 13.94 -7.45 3.71
N GLY A 251 14.96 -8.32 3.71
CA GLY A 251 15.04 -9.47 2.80
C GLY A 251 13.87 -10.44 2.96
N ASN A 252 13.46 -10.76 4.19
CA ASN A 252 12.31 -11.60 4.45
C ASN A 252 11.00 -10.95 3.96
N ALA A 253 10.83 -9.63 4.11
CA ALA A 253 9.68 -8.91 3.56
C ALA A 253 9.65 -8.96 2.02
N VAL A 254 10.80 -8.75 1.36
CA VAL A 254 10.98 -8.90 -0.10
C VAL A 254 10.61 -10.32 -0.55
N LEU A 255 11.06 -11.34 0.17
CA LEU A 255 10.79 -12.74 -0.15
C LEU A 255 9.29 -13.08 -0.16
N VAL A 256 8.48 -12.44 0.69
CA VAL A 256 7.03 -12.61 0.66
C VAL A 256 6.45 -12.08 -0.64
N GLY A 257 6.81 -10.86 -1.05
CA GLY A 257 6.30 -10.26 -2.29
C GLY A 257 6.80 -10.96 -3.56
N VAL A 258 8.08 -11.37 -3.58
CA VAL A 258 8.63 -12.18 -4.68
C VAL A 258 7.96 -13.55 -4.72
N GLY A 259 7.82 -14.22 -3.58
CA GLY A 259 7.11 -15.50 -3.47
C GLY A 259 5.65 -15.41 -3.93
N ALA A 260 4.97 -14.29 -3.65
CA ALA A 260 3.62 -14.03 -4.15
C ALA A 260 3.57 -14.02 -5.69
N ASN A 261 4.52 -13.33 -6.34
CA ASN A 261 4.62 -13.32 -7.81
C ASN A 261 4.85 -14.72 -8.38
N HIS A 262 5.77 -15.50 -7.79
CA HIS A 262 5.98 -16.89 -8.19
C HIS A 262 4.72 -17.73 -8.01
N SER A 263 4.01 -17.55 -6.90
CA SER A 263 2.80 -18.29 -6.58
C SER A 263 1.66 -18.00 -7.56
N MET A 264 1.41 -16.73 -7.86
CA MET A 264 0.41 -16.34 -8.87
C MET A 264 0.75 -16.90 -10.25
N LYS A 265 2.03 -16.85 -10.65
CA LYS A 265 2.48 -17.38 -11.94
C LYS A 265 2.34 -18.89 -12.06
N SER A 266 2.60 -19.65 -10.98
CA SER A 266 2.57 -21.11 -11.02
C SER A 266 1.25 -21.72 -10.55
N GLY A 267 0.37 -20.95 -9.90
CA GLY A 267 -0.84 -21.45 -9.23
C GLY A 267 -0.55 -22.33 -8.00
N MET A 268 0.67 -22.30 -7.48
CA MET A 268 1.14 -23.21 -6.41
C MET A 268 1.69 -22.43 -5.22
N PRO A 269 1.65 -22.98 -4.00
CA PRO A 269 2.35 -22.39 -2.86
C PRO A 269 3.87 -22.43 -3.07
N VAL A 270 4.56 -21.38 -2.62
CA VAL A 270 6.00 -21.18 -2.76
C VAL A 270 6.65 -21.17 -1.38
N LYS A 271 7.68 -22.00 -1.18
CA LYS A 271 8.56 -21.90 -0.01
C LYS A 271 9.55 -20.77 -0.23
N VAL A 272 9.37 -19.67 0.48
CA VAL A 272 10.07 -18.42 0.13
C VAL A 272 11.56 -18.46 0.48
N GLN A 273 11.96 -19.28 1.44
CA GLN A 273 13.36 -19.46 1.83
C GLN A 273 14.17 -20.24 0.78
N ASP A 274 13.50 -20.97 -0.13
CA ASP A 274 14.17 -21.68 -1.23
C ASP A 274 14.58 -20.71 -2.37
N LEU A 275 14.13 -19.44 -2.32
CA LEU A 275 14.40 -18.42 -3.33
C LEU A 275 15.72 -17.67 -3.12
N VAL A 276 16.38 -17.83 -1.97
CA VAL A 276 17.61 -17.13 -1.62
C VAL A 276 18.62 -18.06 -0.99
N LYS A 277 19.90 -17.69 -1.09
CA LYS A 277 20.99 -18.28 -0.30
C LYS A 277 21.53 -17.19 0.63
N TRP A 278 21.37 -17.42 1.93
CA TRP A 278 21.87 -16.54 2.99
C TRP A 278 23.37 -16.72 3.21
#